data_AF-A0A3F3PVD9-F1
#
_entry.id   AF-A0A3F3PVD9-F1
#
_cell.length_a   1.000
_cell.length_b   1.000
_cell.length_c   1.000
_cell.angle_alpha   90.00
_cell.angle_beta   90.00
_cell.angle_gamma   90.00
#
_symmetry.space_group_name_H-M   'P 1'
#
loop_
_entity.id
_entity.type
_entity.pdbx_description
1 polymer ?
#
loop_
_entity_poly.entity_id
_entity_poly.type
_entity_poly.pdbx_seq_one_letter_code
_entity_poly.pdbx_strand_id
1 'polypeptide(L)'
;MGEPIQSLPESEHERRALARTLLIELLAYQFAFPVQWIDTQKQFFTRDEAVERYVEVGPAKVLSTMGKKTVARNHQLQDQLRLIRRQFLSHSDDYAQICYEYEESQPVATTEAQPAPAAPAPVSVAAAAPVAPVAAAPVAAAVAVDDVPVSALDIVLALTAQKLKQPFDQVPLQKCIRDLSGGKSTLQNELIGDLVAEFGGTPDGCEDLPLEAVGAALDGSFTGRPGKVMSALIARLISARFPAGWNQNSIRSHLETHWGLGSQRQTAVLCYSVSLDPSARLESPQAAKEFVDSVVARYGRHCGITISPAAASAGGGAAAGGAMIDSKELERLRTE
;
A
#
# COMPACT_ATOMS: atom_id res chain seq x y z
N MET A 1 -46.95 1.52 51.50
CA MET A 1 -48.03 1.05 50.61
C MET A 1 -47.44 1.04 49.21
N GLY A 2 -47.10 -0.13 48.68
CA GLY A 2 -46.64 -0.23 47.30
C GLY A 2 -47.84 0.01 46.40
N GLU A 3 -47.74 0.98 45.49
CA GLU A 3 -48.75 1.15 44.47
C GLU A 3 -48.94 -0.17 43.71
N PRO A 4 -50.18 -0.57 43.40
CA PRO A 4 -50.42 -1.75 42.59
C PRO A 4 -49.76 -1.53 41.23
N ILE A 5 -48.96 -2.51 40.80
CA ILE A 5 -48.40 -2.58 39.45
C ILE A 5 -49.56 -2.35 38.49
N GLN A 6 -49.54 -1.22 37.77
CA GLN A 6 -50.55 -0.90 36.76
C GLN A 6 -50.70 -2.11 35.84
N SER A 7 -51.95 -2.52 35.58
CA SER A 7 -52.27 -3.63 34.69
C SER A 7 -51.56 -3.43 33.35
N LEU A 8 -51.11 -4.55 32.75
CA LEU A 8 -50.55 -4.52 31.40
C LEU A 8 -51.50 -3.75 30.47
N PRO A 9 -51.00 -2.84 29.63
CA PRO A 9 -51.84 -1.95 28.82
C PRO A 9 -52.85 -2.75 27.99
N GLU A 10 -54.13 -2.49 28.23
CA GLU A 10 -55.25 -3.30 27.70
C GLU A 10 -55.60 -2.89 26.27
N SER A 11 -55.24 -1.68 25.85
CA SER A 11 -55.47 -1.15 24.50
C SER A 11 -54.18 -0.95 23.69
N GLU A 12 -54.26 -1.08 22.36
CA GLU A 12 -53.13 -0.79 21.46
C GLU A 12 -52.65 0.66 21.57
N HIS A 13 -53.59 1.58 21.85
CA HIS A 13 -53.27 2.99 22.02
C HIS A 13 -52.37 3.22 23.24
N GLU A 14 -52.70 2.62 24.38
CA GLU A 14 -51.87 2.69 25.59
C GLU A 14 -50.51 2.01 25.40
N ARG A 15 -50.48 0.85 24.72
CA ARG A 15 -49.23 0.17 24.36
C ARG A 15 -48.31 1.07 23.53
N ARG A 16 -48.85 1.76 22.53
CA ARG A 16 -48.09 2.69 21.68
C ARG A 16 -47.61 3.91 22.48
N ALA A 17 -48.45 4.44 23.37
CA ALA A 17 -48.09 5.56 24.23
C ALA A 17 -46.92 5.19 25.15
N LEU A 18 -47.00 4.04 25.82
CA LEU A 18 -45.93 3.52 26.69
C LEU A 18 -44.65 3.22 25.91
N ALA A 19 -44.75 2.56 24.75
CA ALA A 19 -43.59 2.26 23.91
C ALA A 19 -42.89 3.55 23.43
N ARG A 20 -43.68 4.58 23.07
CA ARG A 20 -43.15 5.89 22.70
C ARG A 20 -42.39 6.52 23.86
N THR A 21 -42.98 6.57 25.05
CA THR A 21 -42.32 7.12 26.25
C THR A 21 -41.03 6.37 26.53
N LEU A 22 -41.08 5.03 26.57
CA LEU A 22 -39.91 4.20 26.81
C LEU A 22 -38.79 4.45 25.78
N LEU A 23 -39.11 4.54 24.49
CA LEU A 23 -38.12 4.80 23.44
C LEU A 23 -37.46 6.19 23.61
N ILE A 24 -38.25 7.21 23.94
CA ILE A 24 -37.75 8.56 24.18
C ILE A 24 -36.78 8.56 25.37
N GLU A 25 -37.18 7.97 26.49
CA GLU A 25 -36.35 7.90 27.69
C GLU A 25 -35.06 7.11 27.44
N LEU A 26 -35.14 5.97 26.74
CA LEU A 26 -33.95 5.18 26.38
C LEU A 26 -32.94 6.00 25.56
N LEU A 27 -33.40 6.74 24.56
CA LEU A 27 -32.53 7.57 23.71
C LEU A 27 -31.99 8.79 24.46
N ALA A 28 -32.81 9.41 25.33
CA ALA A 28 -32.39 10.57 26.12
C ALA A 28 -31.28 10.19 27.12
N TYR A 29 -31.48 9.10 27.87
CA TYR A 29 -30.50 8.65 28.85
C TYR A 29 -29.28 7.97 28.21
N GLN A 30 -29.38 7.41 27.00
CA GLN A 30 -28.24 6.81 26.29
C GLN A 30 -27.04 7.76 26.18
N PHE A 31 -27.27 9.08 26.08
CA PHE A 31 -26.20 10.07 25.97
C PHE A 31 -25.31 10.14 27.22
N ALA A 32 -25.87 9.86 28.41
CA ALA A 32 -25.18 10.03 29.69
C ALA A 32 -24.83 8.70 30.39
N PHE A 33 -25.28 7.57 29.84
CA PHE A 33 -25.04 6.24 30.40
C PHE A 33 -24.06 5.44 29.54
N PRO A 34 -23.24 4.57 30.15
CA PRO A 34 -22.28 3.75 29.42
C PRO A 34 -22.99 2.75 28.49
N VAL A 35 -22.44 2.56 27.30
CA VAL A 35 -22.97 1.60 26.32
C VAL A 35 -22.62 0.17 26.73
N GLN A 36 -23.62 -0.63 27.09
CA GLN A 36 -23.45 -2.03 27.53
C GLN A 36 -23.29 -3.01 26.35
N TRP A 37 -22.35 -2.74 25.45
CA TRP A 37 -22.22 -3.48 24.18
C TRP A 37 -21.90 -4.98 24.34
N ILE A 38 -21.17 -5.33 25.41
CA ILE A 38 -20.85 -6.73 25.72
C ILE A 38 -22.13 -7.52 26.00
N ASP A 39 -23.05 -6.97 26.79
CA ASP A 39 -24.30 -7.64 27.15
C ASP A 39 -25.27 -7.67 25.97
N THR A 40 -25.29 -6.62 25.15
CA THR A 40 -26.01 -6.64 23.86
C THR A 40 -25.55 -7.78 22.96
N GLN A 41 -24.24 -8.00 22.81
CA GLN A 41 -23.71 -9.12 22.02
C GLN A 41 -24.08 -10.48 22.61
N LYS A 42 -24.05 -10.64 23.93
CA LYS A 42 -24.52 -11.89 24.58
C LYS A 42 -25.98 -12.17 24.20
N GLN A 43 -26.85 -11.16 24.16
CA GLN A 43 -28.24 -11.34 23.74
C GLN A 43 -28.37 -11.82 22.29
N PHE A 44 -27.51 -11.36 21.37
CA PHE A 44 -27.52 -11.82 19.98
C PHE A 44 -27.12 -13.29 19.82
N PHE A 45 -26.16 -13.77 20.63
CA PHE A 45 -25.52 -15.07 20.42
C PHE A 45 -25.98 -16.17 21.38
N THR A 46 -26.63 -15.82 22.51
CA THR A 46 -27.02 -16.79 23.55
C THR A 46 -28.48 -17.21 23.47
N ARG A 47 -29.35 -16.42 22.82
CA ARG A 47 -30.78 -16.77 22.67
C ARG A 47 -30.97 -18.05 21.85
N ASP A 48 -32.10 -18.72 22.04
CA ASP A 48 -32.42 -19.95 21.31
C ASP A 48 -32.50 -19.74 19.79
N GLU A 49 -32.93 -18.55 19.37
CA GLU A 49 -32.77 -18.04 18.00
C GLU A 49 -31.46 -17.23 17.91
N ALA A 50 -30.34 -17.93 17.90
CA ALA A 50 -29.05 -17.27 17.79
C ALA A 50 -28.87 -16.66 16.40
N VAL A 51 -28.37 -15.42 16.34
CA VAL A 51 -28.14 -14.73 15.08
C VAL A 51 -27.05 -15.44 14.28
N GLU A 52 -27.41 -15.93 13.09
CA GLU A 52 -26.47 -16.56 12.15
C GLU A 52 -25.88 -15.55 11.17
N ARG A 53 -26.65 -14.54 10.74
CA ARG A 53 -26.20 -13.52 9.80
C ARG A 53 -26.14 -12.16 10.48
N TYR A 54 -24.95 -11.76 10.88
CA TYR A 54 -24.67 -10.46 11.48
C TYR A 54 -24.23 -9.48 10.39
N VAL A 55 -25.00 -8.42 10.16
CA VAL A 55 -24.72 -7.38 9.15
C VAL A 55 -24.50 -6.05 9.85
N GLU A 56 -23.29 -5.51 9.75
CA GLU A 56 -22.97 -4.15 10.18
C GLU A 56 -23.28 -3.15 9.07
N VAL A 57 -24.06 -2.14 9.41
CA VAL A 57 -24.33 -0.99 8.55
C VAL A 57 -23.52 0.18 9.08
N GLY A 58 -22.43 0.49 8.39
CA GLY A 58 -21.50 1.55 8.77
C GLY A 58 -20.40 1.71 7.74
N PRO A 59 -19.59 2.77 7.84
CA PRO A 59 -18.52 3.06 6.90
C PRO A 59 -17.32 2.10 7.01
N ALA A 60 -17.20 1.37 8.12
CA ALA A 60 -16.09 0.46 8.39
C ALA A 60 -16.55 -0.79 9.14
N LYS A 61 -15.73 -1.86 9.12
CA LYS A 61 -16.02 -3.19 9.70
C LYS A 61 -15.62 -3.32 11.18
N VAL A 62 -16.13 -2.44 12.04
CA VAL A 62 -15.74 -2.39 13.47
C VAL A 62 -16.56 -3.36 14.32
N LEU A 63 -17.88 -3.24 14.28
CA LEU A 63 -18.82 -4.01 15.11
C LEU A 63 -18.84 -5.48 14.70
N SER A 64 -18.74 -5.78 13.40
CA SER A 64 -18.62 -7.15 12.88
C SER A 64 -17.37 -7.84 13.42
N THR A 65 -16.24 -7.12 13.47
CA THR A 65 -14.98 -7.62 14.03
C THR A 65 -15.11 -7.89 15.53
N MET A 66 -15.79 -7.01 16.27
CA MET A 66 -16.07 -7.23 17.70
C MET A 66 -16.97 -8.44 17.92
N GLY A 67 -18.06 -8.58 17.15
CA GLY A 67 -18.97 -9.72 17.22
C GLY A 67 -18.25 -11.05 16.94
N LYS A 68 -17.41 -11.09 15.89
CA LYS A 68 -16.59 -12.25 15.55
C LYS A 68 -15.65 -12.66 16.70
N LYS A 69 -15.00 -11.68 17.34
CA LYS A 69 -14.13 -11.94 18.51
C LYS A 69 -14.92 -12.47 19.71
N THR A 70 -16.11 -11.95 19.98
CA THR A 70 -16.96 -12.41 21.08
C THR A 70 -17.41 -13.85 20.88
N VAL A 71 -17.81 -14.22 19.66
CA VAL A 71 -18.17 -15.61 19.34
C VAL A 71 -16.99 -16.55 19.50
N ALA A 72 -15.82 -16.20 18.95
CA ALA A 72 -14.62 -17.01 19.05
C ALA A 72 -14.22 -17.29 20.51
N ARG A 73 -14.42 -16.33 21.42
CA ARG A 73 -14.06 -16.48 22.83
C ARG A 73 -15.09 -17.24 23.66
N ASN A 74 -16.38 -16.99 23.43
CA ASN A 74 -17.43 -17.38 24.39
C ASN A 74 -18.44 -18.40 23.83
N HIS A 75 -18.58 -18.52 22.51
CA HIS A 75 -19.69 -19.26 21.90
C HIS A 75 -19.25 -20.32 20.88
N GLN A 76 -17.95 -20.45 20.58
CA GLN A 76 -17.45 -21.37 19.55
C GLN A 76 -17.84 -22.84 19.81
N LEU A 77 -17.78 -23.30 21.06
CA LEU A 77 -18.18 -24.66 21.42
C LEU A 77 -19.71 -24.86 21.31
N GLN A 78 -20.49 -23.85 21.69
CA GLN A 78 -21.95 -23.88 21.56
C GLN A 78 -22.37 -23.93 20.09
N ASP A 79 -21.70 -23.16 19.22
CA ASP A 79 -21.97 -23.13 17.78
C ASP A 79 -21.65 -24.47 17.14
N GLN A 80 -20.55 -25.10 17.52
CA GLN A 80 -20.17 -26.43 17.04
C GLN A 80 -21.19 -27.50 17.44
N LEU A 81 -21.64 -27.49 18.71
CA LEU A 81 -22.64 -28.46 19.19
C LEU A 81 -24.01 -28.28 18.56
N ARG A 82 -24.39 -27.03 18.23
CA ARG A 82 -25.67 -26.70 17.61
C ARG A 82 -25.61 -26.64 16.07
N LEU A 83 -24.45 -26.92 15.47
CA LEU A 83 -24.20 -26.82 14.03
C LEU A 83 -24.55 -25.44 13.43
N ILE A 84 -24.37 -24.38 14.22
CA ILE A 84 -24.69 -23.00 13.82
C ILE A 84 -23.50 -22.43 13.03
N ARG A 85 -23.75 -21.93 11.81
CA ARG A 85 -22.72 -21.29 10.98
C ARG A 85 -22.94 -19.78 10.90
N ARG A 86 -22.20 -19.04 11.72
CA ARG A 86 -22.29 -17.58 11.75
C ARG A 86 -21.51 -16.91 10.61
N GLN A 87 -22.12 -15.89 10.02
CA GLN A 87 -21.56 -14.98 9.03
C GLN A 87 -21.52 -13.56 9.61
N PHE A 88 -20.37 -12.90 9.49
CA PHE A 88 -20.16 -11.52 9.92
C PHE A 88 -19.82 -10.68 8.70
N LEU A 89 -20.77 -9.83 8.30
CA LEU A 89 -20.73 -9.03 7.08
C LEU A 89 -20.71 -7.54 7.43
N SER A 90 -19.95 -6.75 6.69
CA SER A 90 -19.98 -5.29 6.73
C SER A 90 -20.54 -4.75 5.42
N HIS A 91 -21.34 -3.70 5.51
CA HIS A 91 -21.80 -2.97 4.33
C HIS A 91 -20.65 -2.44 3.46
N SER A 92 -19.52 -2.04 4.07
CA SER A 92 -18.35 -1.53 3.36
C SER A 92 -17.64 -2.57 2.48
N ASP A 93 -17.54 -3.80 2.97
CA ASP A 93 -16.64 -4.82 2.41
C ASP A 93 -17.41 -5.94 1.70
N ASP A 94 -18.62 -6.24 2.17
CA ASP A 94 -19.39 -7.43 1.80
C ASP A 94 -20.72 -7.06 1.11
N TYR A 95 -20.79 -5.88 0.45
CA TYR A 95 -22.03 -5.35 -0.13
C TYR A 95 -22.71 -6.31 -1.12
N ALA A 96 -21.96 -6.88 -2.06
CA ALA A 96 -22.49 -7.84 -3.03
C ALA A 96 -23.10 -9.08 -2.33
N GLN A 97 -22.42 -9.61 -1.31
CA GLN A 97 -22.93 -10.74 -0.52
C GLN A 97 -24.18 -10.36 0.29
N ILE A 98 -24.26 -9.12 0.79
CA ILE A 98 -25.44 -8.59 1.48
C ILE A 98 -26.63 -8.48 0.52
N CYS A 99 -26.40 -8.01 -0.70
CA CYS A 99 -27.40 -7.87 -1.76
C CYS A 99 -27.70 -9.18 -2.52
N TYR A 100 -27.05 -10.29 -2.16
CA TYR A 100 -27.19 -11.58 -2.84
C TYR A 100 -26.83 -11.52 -4.34
N GLU A 101 -25.90 -10.64 -4.69
CA GLU A 101 -25.31 -10.54 -6.02
C GLU A 101 -24.19 -11.58 -6.12
N TYR A 102 -24.52 -12.74 -6.69
CA TYR A 102 -23.55 -13.79 -6.96
C TYR A 102 -23.16 -13.72 -8.43
N GLU A 103 -21.87 -13.53 -8.72
CA GLU A 103 -21.36 -13.78 -10.07
C GLU A 103 -21.63 -15.24 -10.42
N GLU A 104 -22.33 -15.49 -11.54
CA GLU A 104 -22.58 -16.83 -12.06
C GLU A 104 -21.26 -17.50 -12.46
N SER A 105 -20.56 -18.04 -11.46
CA SER A 105 -19.40 -18.91 -11.66
C SER A 105 -19.93 -20.27 -12.10
N GLN A 106 -19.60 -20.62 -13.34
CA GLN A 106 -19.89 -21.88 -14.02
C GLN A 106 -19.69 -23.10 -13.10
N PRO A 107 -20.54 -24.16 -13.22
CA PRO A 107 -20.45 -25.31 -12.35
C PRO A 107 -19.12 -26.04 -12.53
N VAL A 108 -18.35 -26.08 -11.44
CA VAL A 108 -17.11 -26.83 -11.33
C VAL A 108 -17.46 -28.32 -11.42
N ALA A 109 -17.02 -28.98 -12.50
CA ALA A 109 -17.14 -30.41 -12.65
C ALA A 109 -16.42 -31.12 -11.49
N THR A 110 -17.18 -31.97 -10.78
CA THR A 110 -16.72 -32.82 -9.69
C THR A 110 -15.57 -33.71 -10.18
N THR A 111 -14.36 -33.49 -9.66
CA THR A 111 -13.27 -34.46 -9.78
C THR A 111 -13.38 -35.41 -8.59
N GLU A 112 -14.03 -36.55 -8.82
CA GLU A 112 -14.09 -37.66 -7.88
C GLU A 112 -12.84 -38.56 -8.04
N ALA A 113 -12.43 -39.15 -6.92
CA ALA A 113 -11.13 -39.76 -6.68
C ALA A 113 -10.86 -41.08 -7.43
N GLN A 114 -9.57 -41.34 -7.70
CA GLN A 114 -9.02 -42.61 -8.17
C GLN A 114 -9.30 -43.80 -7.23
N PRO A 115 -9.31 -45.02 -7.80
CA PRO A 115 -8.47 -46.10 -7.27
C PRO A 115 -7.53 -46.72 -8.33
N ALA A 116 -6.55 -47.47 -7.80
CA ALA A 116 -5.25 -47.81 -8.38
C ALA A 116 -5.21 -49.15 -9.20
N PRO A 117 -4.04 -49.76 -9.48
CA PRO A 117 -3.46 -49.89 -10.82
C PRO A 117 -3.46 -51.33 -11.39
N ALA A 118 -3.33 -51.46 -12.72
CA ALA A 118 -2.93 -52.71 -13.37
C ALA A 118 -2.06 -52.42 -14.60
N ALA A 119 -0.88 -53.05 -14.66
CA ALA A 119 0.04 -53.11 -15.79
C ALA A 119 -0.04 -54.53 -16.42
N PRO A 120 0.66 -54.87 -17.53
CA PRO A 120 1.37 -54.08 -18.55
C PRO A 120 1.05 -54.53 -20.01
N ALA A 121 1.52 -53.77 -21.02
CA ALA A 121 2.31 -54.28 -22.17
C ALA A 121 2.58 -53.16 -23.22
N PRO A 122 3.70 -53.22 -23.97
CA PRO A 122 4.36 -52.05 -24.55
C PRO A 122 4.11 -51.88 -26.05
N VAL A 123 4.08 -50.63 -26.55
CA VAL A 123 4.32 -50.35 -27.98
C VAL A 123 5.01 -48.99 -28.19
N SER A 124 6.21 -49.10 -28.76
CA SER A 124 6.97 -48.18 -29.64
C SER A 124 7.03 -46.68 -29.30
N VAL A 125 8.23 -46.28 -28.88
CA VAL A 125 8.71 -44.88 -28.85
C VAL A 125 9.08 -44.44 -30.27
N ALA A 126 8.45 -43.39 -30.77
CA ALA A 126 8.92 -42.63 -31.94
C ALA A 126 9.65 -41.37 -31.45
N ALA A 127 10.88 -41.21 -31.90
CA ALA A 127 11.80 -40.16 -31.51
C ALA A 127 11.37 -38.77 -32.04
N ALA A 128 11.46 -37.76 -31.19
CA ALA A 128 11.47 -36.34 -31.58
C ALA A 128 12.83 -35.73 -31.23
N ALA A 129 13.36 -34.98 -32.20
CA ALA A 129 14.70 -34.45 -32.32
C ALA A 129 15.10 -33.41 -31.24
N PRO A 130 16.41 -33.20 -30.99
CA PRO A 130 16.89 -32.27 -29.96
C PRO A 130 16.65 -30.80 -30.34
N VAL A 131 16.11 -30.04 -29.39
CA VAL A 131 16.03 -28.58 -29.45
C VAL A 131 17.42 -27.97 -29.27
N ALA A 132 17.85 -27.21 -30.27
CA ALA A 132 19.08 -26.43 -30.23
C ALA A 132 18.97 -25.29 -29.20
N PRO A 133 20.08 -24.91 -28.53
CA PRO A 133 20.08 -23.82 -27.57
C PRO A 133 19.79 -22.49 -28.28
N VAL A 134 18.74 -21.80 -27.85
CA VAL A 134 18.43 -20.45 -28.30
C VAL A 134 19.53 -19.52 -27.80
N ALA A 135 20.28 -18.97 -28.74
CA ALA A 135 21.30 -17.96 -28.53
C ALA A 135 20.70 -16.76 -27.78
N ALA A 136 21.46 -16.25 -26.81
CA ALA A 136 21.16 -14.99 -26.14
C ALA A 136 20.94 -13.90 -27.20
N ALA A 137 19.75 -13.31 -27.20
CA ALA A 137 19.43 -12.17 -28.03
C ALA A 137 20.39 -11.01 -27.69
N PRO A 138 20.84 -10.25 -28.70
CA PRO A 138 21.75 -9.14 -28.49
C PRO A 138 21.07 -8.10 -27.58
N VAL A 139 21.81 -7.64 -26.58
CA VAL A 139 21.43 -6.54 -25.69
C VAL A 139 21.03 -5.36 -26.57
N ALA A 140 19.74 -5.02 -26.55
CA ALA A 140 19.22 -3.88 -27.25
C ALA A 140 19.98 -2.63 -26.78
N ALA A 141 20.40 -1.82 -27.75
CA ALA A 141 21.03 -0.53 -27.56
C ALA A 141 20.29 0.27 -26.48
N ALA A 142 21.05 0.98 -25.63
CA ALA A 142 20.55 1.80 -24.54
C ALA A 142 19.36 2.65 -25.01
N VAL A 143 18.15 2.22 -24.65
CA VAL A 143 16.93 2.98 -24.87
C VAL A 143 17.07 4.21 -23.98
N ALA A 144 17.09 5.40 -24.58
CA ALA A 144 17.08 6.65 -23.83
C ALA A 144 15.89 6.62 -22.87
N VAL A 145 16.16 6.74 -21.57
CA VAL A 145 15.13 6.71 -20.54
C VAL A 145 14.37 8.03 -20.60
N ASP A 146 13.10 8.00 -21.00
CA ASP A 146 12.25 9.20 -21.09
C ASP A 146 12.21 9.96 -19.77
N ASP A 147 12.45 11.28 -19.77
CA ASP A 147 12.43 12.08 -18.55
C ASP A 147 10.98 12.40 -18.13
N VAL A 148 10.54 11.78 -17.02
CA VAL A 148 9.16 11.91 -16.51
C VAL A 148 9.17 12.69 -15.20
N PRO A 149 8.27 13.67 -15.01
CA PRO A 149 8.11 14.39 -13.75
C PRO A 149 7.82 13.43 -12.60
N VAL A 150 8.30 13.79 -11.40
CA VAL A 150 7.83 13.15 -10.17
C VAL A 150 6.33 13.42 -10.05
N SER A 151 5.54 12.41 -9.68
CA SER A 151 4.10 12.54 -9.45
C SER A 151 3.82 12.88 -7.98
N ALA A 152 2.61 13.35 -7.66
CA ALA A 152 2.20 13.52 -6.27
C ALA A 152 2.24 12.19 -5.51
N LEU A 153 1.86 11.08 -6.17
CA LEU A 153 1.90 9.74 -5.59
C LEU A 153 3.32 9.33 -5.18
N ASP A 154 4.34 9.65 -5.99
CA ASP A 154 5.74 9.33 -5.66
C ASP A 154 6.17 10.03 -4.35
N ILE A 155 5.76 11.28 -4.16
CA ILE A 155 6.08 12.05 -2.94
C ILE A 155 5.33 11.48 -1.74
N VAL A 156 4.03 11.18 -1.88
CA VAL A 156 3.21 10.56 -0.83
C VAL A 156 3.82 9.22 -0.40
N LEU A 157 4.21 8.39 -1.36
CA LEU A 157 4.85 7.09 -1.10
C LEU A 157 6.20 7.26 -0.39
N ALA A 158 7.06 8.15 -0.88
CA ALA A 158 8.37 8.37 -0.30
C ALA A 158 8.30 8.92 1.15
N LEU A 159 7.39 9.85 1.44
CA LEU A 159 7.15 10.35 2.80
C LEU A 159 6.60 9.25 3.72
N THR A 160 5.63 8.48 3.22
CA THR A 160 5.03 7.38 3.98
C THR A 160 6.08 6.32 4.33
N ALA A 161 6.87 5.91 3.35
CA ALA A 161 7.96 4.94 3.52
C ALA A 161 9.01 5.42 4.54
N GLN A 162 9.42 6.70 4.46
CA GLN A 162 10.36 7.32 5.39
C GLN A 162 9.87 7.24 6.84
N LYS A 163 8.60 7.55 7.11
CA LYS A 163 8.03 7.51 8.47
C LYS A 163 7.83 6.10 9.00
N LEU A 164 7.45 5.17 8.14
CA LEU A 164 7.33 3.75 8.48
C LEU A 164 8.70 3.07 8.68
N LYS A 165 9.80 3.73 8.29
CA LYS A 165 11.16 3.16 8.25
C LYS A 165 11.20 1.87 7.44
N GLN A 166 10.47 1.86 6.33
CA GLN A 166 10.41 0.78 5.38
C GLN A 166 10.81 1.33 4.01
N PRO A 167 11.38 0.49 3.14
CA PRO A 167 11.71 0.95 1.81
C PRO A 167 10.43 1.17 0.99
N PHE A 168 10.46 2.15 0.09
CA PHE A 168 9.30 2.57 -0.70
C PHE A 168 8.63 1.45 -1.51
N ASP A 169 9.42 0.49 -1.99
CA ASP A 169 8.97 -0.66 -2.79
C ASP A 169 8.28 -1.76 -1.96
N GLN A 170 8.25 -1.65 -0.62
CA GLN A 170 7.53 -2.56 0.27
C GLN A 170 6.26 -1.96 0.86
N VAL A 171 5.98 -0.68 0.61
CA VAL A 171 4.78 -0.01 1.10
C VAL A 171 3.61 -0.29 0.15
N PRO A 172 2.53 -0.96 0.60
CA PRO A 172 1.40 -1.28 -0.25
C PRO A 172 0.56 -0.01 -0.53
N LEU A 173 0.45 0.34 -1.80
CA LEU A 173 -0.24 1.56 -2.25
C LEU A 173 -1.77 1.54 -2.01
N GLN A 174 -2.34 0.33 -1.93
CA GLN A 174 -3.79 0.14 -1.73
C GLN A 174 -4.24 0.32 -0.27
N LYS A 175 -3.30 0.42 0.68
CA LYS A 175 -3.62 0.66 2.09
C LYS A 175 -3.71 2.15 2.37
N CYS A 176 -4.52 2.52 3.36
CA CYS A 176 -4.58 3.89 3.85
C CYS A 176 -3.53 4.17 4.93
N ILE A 177 -3.30 5.45 5.22
CA ILE A 177 -2.33 5.88 6.24
C ILE A 177 -2.70 5.33 7.62
N ARG A 178 -3.99 5.24 7.95
CA ARG A 178 -4.47 4.68 9.22
C ARG A 178 -4.07 3.21 9.40
N ASP A 179 -4.26 2.39 8.37
CA ASP A 179 -3.89 0.98 8.38
C ASP A 179 -2.37 0.78 8.45
N LEU A 180 -1.62 1.57 7.68
CA LEU A 180 -0.16 1.55 7.69
C LEU A 180 0.42 2.00 9.04
N SER A 181 -0.27 2.88 9.75
CA SER A 181 0.12 3.36 11.08
C SER A 181 -0.12 2.34 12.20
N GLY A 182 -0.89 1.28 11.95
CA GLY A 182 -1.13 0.19 12.91
C GLY A 182 -1.71 0.65 14.24
N GLY A 183 -2.58 1.67 14.23
CA GLY A 183 -3.19 2.25 15.44
C GLY A 183 -2.31 3.24 16.22
N LYS A 184 -1.11 3.56 15.72
CA LYS A 184 -0.25 4.61 16.31
C LYS A 184 -0.70 5.99 15.83
N SER A 185 -1.65 6.59 16.55
CA SER A 185 -2.22 7.90 16.21
C SER A 185 -1.16 9.01 16.08
N THR A 186 -0.07 8.98 16.87
CA THR A 186 1.05 9.94 16.72
C THR A 186 1.69 9.85 15.33
N LEU A 187 1.97 8.65 14.83
CA LEU A 187 2.58 8.45 13.52
C LEU A 187 1.65 8.87 12.40
N GLN A 188 0.36 8.56 12.54
CA GLN A 188 -0.69 8.99 11.61
C GLN A 188 -0.76 10.52 11.51
N ASN A 189 -0.81 11.22 12.64
CA ASN A 189 -0.91 12.68 12.67
C ASN A 189 0.36 13.36 12.14
N GLU A 190 1.53 12.78 12.42
CA GLU A 190 2.79 13.25 11.82
C GLU A 190 2.77 13.11 10.30
N LEU A 191 2.31 11.97 9.78
CA LEU A 191 2.23 11.75 8.33
C LEU A 191 1.30 12.75 7.66
N ILE A 192 0.09 12.94 8.21
CA ILE A 192 -0.88 13.90 7.68
C ILE A 192 -0.31 15.31 7.76
N GLY A 193 0.31 15.68 8.89
CA GLY A 193 0.94 16.99 9.06
C GLY A 193 2.06 17.26 8.05
N ASP A 194 2.87 16.24 7.76
CA ASP A 194 3.93 16.33 6.75
C ASP A 194 3.36 16.43 5.33
N LEU A 195 2.27 15.72 5.01
CA LEU A 195 1.56 15.86 3.73
C LEU A 195 0.96 17.26 3.56
N VAL A 196 0.32 17.80 4.59
CA VAL A 196 -0.21 19.18 4.57
C VAL A 196 0.91 20.19 4.35
N ALA A 197 2.04 20.03 5.04
CA ALA A 197 3.20 20.93 4.89
C ALA A 197 3.91 20.77 3.54
N GLU A 198 3.81 19.60 2.90
CA GLU A 198 4.42 19.31 1.60
C GLU A 198 3.58 19.87 0.45
N PHE A 199 2.27 19.64 0.47
CA PHE A 199 1.35 19.99 -0.62
C PHE A 199 0.58 21.31 -0.40
N GLY A 200 0.66 21.89 0.80
CA GLY A 200 -0.10 23.10 1.17
C GLY A 200 -1.56 22.83 1.57
N GLY A 201 -1.99 21.57 1.48
CA GLY A 201 -3.31 21.09 1.85
C GLY A 201 -3.47 19.61 1.49
N THR A 202 -4.40 18.93 2.14
CA THR A 202 -4.74 17.53 1.84
C THR A 202 -6.25 17.38 1.68
N PRO A 203 -6.73 16.40 0.90
CA PRO A 203 -8.15 16.06 0.85
C PRO A 203 -8.72 15.73 2.23
N ASP A 204 -10.00 16.01 2.44
CA ASP A 204 -10.70 15.64 3.66
C ASP A 204 -10.70 14.11 3.83
N GLY A 205 -10.31 13.64 5.02
CA GLY A 205 -10.24 12.20 5.32
C GLY A 205 -9.12 11.46 4.57
N CYS A 206 -8.05 12.14 4.16
CA CYS A 206 -6.91 11.51 3.47
C CYS A 206 -6.30 10.33 4.23
N GLU A 207 -6.49 10.24 5.56
CA GLU A 207 -6.04 9.13 6.39
C GLU A 207 -6.76 7.81 6.13
N ASP A 208 -7.97 7.87 5.56
CA ASP A 208 -8.83 6.72 5.25
C ASP A 208 -8.77 6.31 3.77
N LEU A 209 -8.22 7.17 2.93
CA LEU A 209 -8.06 6.89 1.51
C LEU A 209 -6.80 6.04 1.24
N PRO A 210 -6.84 5.13 0.27
CA PRO A 210 -5.64 4.47 -0.24
C PRO A 210 -4.60 5.50 -0.70
N LEU A 211 -3.30 5.20 -0.55
CA LEU A 211 -2.23 6.11 -0.97
C LEU A 211 -2.35 6.51 -2.44
N GLU A 212 -2.78 5.60 -3.32
CA GLU A 212 -3.04 5.88 -4.74
C GLU A 212 -4.09 6.97 -4.93
N ALA A 213 -5.19 6.90 -4.18
CA ALA A 213 -6.28 7.87 -4.25
C ALA A 213 -5.86 9.22 -3.67
N VAL A 214 -5.08 9.22 -2.59
CA VAL A 214 -4.48 10.45 -2.03
C VAL A 214 -3.54 11.10 -3.04
N GLY A 215 -2.67 10.33 -3.67
CA GLY A 215 -1.77 10.81 -4.72
C GLY A 215 -2.53 11.41 -5.90
N ALA A 216 -3.54 10.70 -6.42
CA ALA A 216 -4.37 11.18 -7.53
C ALA A 216 -5.12 12.47 -7.20
N ALA A 217 -5.64 12.61 -5.97
CA ALA A 217 -6.33 13.81 -5.53
C ALA A 217 -5.39 15.03 -5.39
N LEU A 218 -4.13 14.80 -5.04
CA LEU A 218 -3.12 15.85 -4.90
C LEU A 218 -2.48 16.27 -6.22
N ASP A 219 -2.48 15.38 -7.22
CA ASP A 219 -1.76 15.57 -8.49
C ASP A 219 -2.22 16.83 -9.25
N GLY A 220 -3.51 17.17 -9.19
CA GLY A 220 -4.05 18.37 -9.85
C GLY A 220 -3.50 19.71 -9.32
N SER A 221 -2.95 19.71 -8.10
CA SER A 221 -2.33 20.88 -7.46
C SER A 221 -0.81 20.82 -7.42
N PHE A 222 -0.23 19.70 -7.88
CA PHE A 222 1.18 19.42 -7.71
C PHE A 222 2.03 20.08 -8.79
N THR A 223 3.14 20.70 -8.38
CA THR A 223 4.00 21.48 -9.27
C THR A 223 5.09 20.65 -9.97
N GLY A 224 5.09 19.32 -9.77
CA GLY A 224 6.13 18.42 -10.26
C GLY A 224 7.47 18.56 -9.54
N ARG A 225 7.48 19.20 -8.36
CA ARG A 225 8.69 19.42 -7.55
C ARG A 225 8.42 19.10 -6.08
N PRO A 226 9.39 18.54 -5.35
CA PRO A 226 9.27 18.32 -3.92
C PRO A 226 9.06 19.65 -3.19
N GLY A 227 8.13 19.64 -2.24
CA GLY A 227 7.86 20.72 -1.32
C GLY A 227 8.92 20.84 -0.21
N LYS A 228 8.55 21.55 0.85
CA LYS A 228 9.47 21.91 1.92
C LYS A 228 9.92 20.71 2.75
N VAL A 229 9.02 19.76 3.01
CA VAL A 229 9.29 18.61 3.88
C VAL A 229 10.23 17.65 3.18
N MET A 230 9.91 17.23 1.95
CA MET A 230 10.76 16.30 1.19
C MET A 230 12.11 16.93 0.87
N SER A 231 12.16 18.21 0.47
CA SER A 231 13.42 18.91 0.21
C SER A 231 14.31 18.96 1.45
N ALA A 232 13.73 19.20 2.64
CA ALA A 232 14.47 19.19 3.90
C ALA A 232 14.97 17.79 4.27
N LEU A 233 14.19 16.74 3.98
CA LEU A 233 14.60 15.34 4.20
C LEU A 233 15.76 14.94 3.28
N ILE A 234 15.71 15.33 1.99
CA ILE A 234 16.80 15.09 1.03
C ILE A 234 18.08 15.80 1.52
N ALA A 235 17.99 17.08 1.90
CA ALA A 235 19.14 17.83 2.40
C ALA A 235 19.73 17.21 3.68
N ARG A 236 18.87 16.74 4.59
CA ARG A 236 19.28 16.04 5.82
C ARG A 236 19.97 14.70 5.50
N LEU A 237 19.44 13.91 4.59
CA LEU A 237 20.03 12.65 4.16
C LEU A 237 21.45 12.89 3.62
N ILE A 238 21.60 13.84 2.69
CA ILE A 238 22.89 14.15 2.07
C ILE A 238 23.88 14.63 3.13
N SER A 239 23.50 15.63 3.93
CA SER A 239 24.40 16.21 4.94
C SER A 239 24.81 15.21 6.04
N ALA A 240 23.90 14.31 6.45
CA ALA A 240 24.15 13.37 7.53
C ALA A 240 24.90 12.11 7.08
N ARG A 241 24.60 11.60 5.87
CA ARG A 241 25.06 10.27 5.43
C ARG A 241 26.13 10.28 4.35
N PHE A 242 26.22 11.30 3.51
CA PHE A 242 27.20 11.29 2.43
C PHE A 242 28.56 11.80 2.91
N PRO A 243 29.67 11.33 2.30
CA PRO A 243 31.01 11.81 2.61
C PRO A 243 31.19 13.27 2.20
N ALA A 244 32.22 13.93 2.73
CA ALA A 244 32.54 15.30 2.34
C ALA A 244 32.81 15.39 0.82
N GLY A 245 32.33 16.46 0.19
CA GLY A 245 32.42 16.66 -1.27
C GLY A 245 31.28 16.02 -2.08
N TRP A 246 30.46 15.15 -1.46
CA TRP A 246 29.22 14.67 -2.07
C TRP A 246 28.05 15.55 -1.65
N ASN A 247 27.61 16.40 -2.57
CA ASN A 247 26.41 17.22 -2.43
C ASN A 247 25.34 16.80 -3.46
N GLN A 248 24.19 17.46 -3.44
CA GLN A 248 23.08 17.13 -4.34
C GLN A 248 23.45 17.26 -5.83
N ASN A 249 24.34 18.19 -6.19
CA ASN A 249 24.81 18.34 -7.58
C ASN A 249 25.74 17.21 -7.99
N SER A 250 26.62 16.73 -7.10
CA SER A 250 27.46 15.56 -7.35
C SER A 250 26.62 14.30 -7.60
N ILE A 251 25.54 14.11 -6.84
CA ILE A 251 24.60 12.99 -7.04
C ILE A 251 23.88 13.12 -8.38
N ARG A 252 23.36 14.31 -8.72
CA ARG A 252 22.71 14.56 -10.02
C ARG A 252 23.65 14.29 -11.19
N SER A 253 24.89 14.79 -11.11
CA SER A 253 25.92 14.55 -12.12
C SER A 253 26.25 13.07 -12.27
N HIS A 254 26.28 12.30 -11.17
CA HIS A 254 26.45 10.84 -11.23
C HIS A 254 25.27 10.15 -11.94
N LEU A 255 24.04 10.52 -11.60
CA LEU A 255 22.82 9.96 -12.22
C LEU A 255 22.73 10.30 -13.72
N GLU A 256 23.17 11.48 -14.12
CA GLU A 256 23.24 11.88 -15.52
C GLU A 256 24.34 11.13 -16.28
N THR A 257 25.57 11.15 -15.78
CA THR A 257 26.73 10.59 -16.49
C THR A 257 26.77 9.06 -16.50
N HIS A 258 26.41 8.42 -15.39
CA HIS A 258 26.48 6.97 -15.26
C HIS A 258 25.18 6.27 -15.66
N TRP A 259 24.01 6.90 -15.50
CA TRP A 259 22.72 6.27 -15.79
C TRP A 259 21.91 6.95 -16.90
N GLY A 260 22.36 8.10 -17.43
CA GLY A 260 21.65 8.83 -18.48
C GLY A 260 20.28 9.37 -18.02
N LEU A 261 20.06 9.55 -16.72
CA LEU A 261 18.76 9.99 -16.20
C LEU A 261 18.60 11.49 -16.32
N GLY A 262 17.46 11.92 -16.88
CA GLY A 262 17.07 13.33 -16.95
C GLY A 262 16.75 13.95 -15.59
N SER A 263 16.69 15.28 -15.54
CA SER A 263 16.57 16.06 -14.30
C SER A 263 15.33 15.73 -13.46
N GLN A 264 14.23 15.33 -14.10
CA GLN A 264 12.98 15.02 -13.42
C GLN A 264 13.07 13.64 -12.76
N ARG A 265 13.60 12.64 -13.46
CA ARG A 265 13.88 11.32 -12.85
C ARG A 265 14.94 11.38 -11.76
N GLN A 266 15.97 12.21 -11.93
CA GLN A 266 16.94 12.46 -10.85
C GLN A 266 16.24 12.94 -9.58
N THR A 267 15.22 13.78 -9.72
CA THR A 267 14.43 14.28 -8.59
C THR A 267 13.63 13.15 -7.94
N ALA A 268 12.95 12.30 -8.73
CA ALA A 268 12.25 11.14 -8.19
C ALA A 268 13.18 10.17 -7.44
N VAL A 269 14.35 9.85 -8.00
CA VAL A 269 15.36 8.99 -7.35
C VAL A 269 15.83 9.59 -6.02
N LEU A 270 16.05 10.91 -5.97
CA LEU A 270 16.41 11.60 -4.72
C LEU A 270 15.29 11.53 -3.68
N CYS A 271 14.02 11.69 -4.07
CA CYS A 271 12.89 11.51 -3.15
C CYS A 271 12.85 10.10 -2.56
N TYR A 272 12.98 9.07 -3.40
CA TYR A 272 12.96 7.68 -2.95
C TYR A 272 14.16 7.30 -2.08
N SER A 273 15.32 7.93 -2.29
CA SER A 273 16.53 7.70 -1.49
C SER A 273 16.33 8.00 0.00
N VAL A 274 15.40 8.89 0.35
CA VAL A 274 15.06 9.23 1.74
C VAL A 274 14.49 8.04 2.52
N SER A 275 13.74 7.15 1.86
CA SER A 275 13.22 5.93 2.48
C SER A 275 14.28 4.84 2.69
N LEU A 276 15.44 5.00 2.04
CA LEU A 276 16.56 4.06 2.07
C LEU A 276 17.73 4.59 2.91
N ASP A 277 17.48 5.51 3.84
CA ASP A 277 18.49 6.14 4.69
C ASP A 277 19.44 5.09 5.32
N PRO A 278 20.75 5.09 4.98
CA PRO A 278 21.69 4.16 5.57
C PRO A 278 21.85 4.44 7.07
N SER A 279 21.99 3.38 7.87
CA SER A 279 22.07 3.48 9.34
C SER A 279 23.30 4.25 9.82
N ALA A 280 24.38 4.26 9.02
CA ALA A 280 25.63 4.94 9.29
C ALA A 280 26.02 5.86 8.13
N ARG A 281 26.95 6.79 8.40
CA ARG A 281 27.54 7.63 7.35
C ARG A 281 28.38 6.76 6.41
N LEU A 282 28.26 7.01 5.12
CA LEU A 282 29.01 6.35 4.05
C LEU A 282 30.48 6.77 4.13
N GLU A 283 31.37 5.79 4.18
CA GLU A 283 32.79 5.99 4.50
C GLU A 283 33.62 6.50 3.31
N SER A 284 33.15 6.30 2.08
CA SER A 284 33.90 6.64 0.87
C SER A 284 33.01 7.18 -0.25
N PRO A 285 33.58 7.96 -1.20
CA PRO A 285 32.90 8.34 -2.43
C PRO A 285 32.38 7.14 -3.23
N GLN A 286 33.07 5.99 -3.16
CA GLN A 286 32.67 4.77 -3.84
C GLN A 286 31.40 4.17 -3.20
N ALA A 287 31.34 4.12 -1.86
CA ALA A 287 30.13 3.69 -1.15
C ALA A 287 28.92 4.60 -1.43
N ALA A 288 29.16 5.90 -1.66
CA ALA A 288 28.11 6.84 -2.07
C ALA A 288 27.57 6.56 -3.48
N LYS A 289 28.43 6.19 -4.44
CA LYS A 289 27.99 5.75 -5.76
C LYS A 289 27.17 4.47 -5.67
N GLU A 290 27.69 3.46 -4.99
CA GLU A 290 27.02 2.17 -4.81
C GLU A 290 25.65 2.31 -4.14
N PHE A 291 25.54 3.20 -3.14
CA PHE A 291 24.26 3.54 -2.54
C PHE A 291 23.30 4.12 -3.59
N VAL A 292 23.71 5.16 -4.30
CA VAL A 292 22.87 5.81 -5.34
C VAL A 292 22.47 4.81 -6.43
N ASP A 293 23.40 3.97 -6.89
CA ASP A 293 23.18 2.93 -7.88
C ASP A 293 22.15 1.89 -7.41
N SER A 294 22.22 1.51 -6.13
CA SER A 294 21.21 0.62 -5.53
C SER A 294 19.82 1.25 -5.50
N VAL A 295 19.72 2.57 -5.29
CA VAL A 295 18.44 3.31 -5.35
C VAL A 295 17.91 3.31 -6.78
N VAL A 296 18.74 3.57 -7.78
CA VAL A 296 18.34 3.55 -9.21
C VAL A 296 17.82 2.18 -9.61
N ALA A 297 18.51 1.10 -9.23
CA ALA A 297 18.08 -0.26 -9.54
C ALA A 297 16.74 -0.63 -8.89
N ARG A 298 16.43 -0.10 -7.70
CA ARG A 298 15.11 -0.28 -7.07
C ARG A 298 14.04 0.59 -7.71
N TYR A 299 14.37 1.84 -8.02
CA TYR A 299 13.48 2.76 -8.70
C TYR A 299 13.07 2.24 -10.09
N GLY A 300 14.02 1.74 -10.89
CA GLY A 300 13.75 1.12 -12.18
C GLY A 300 12.77 -0.04 -12.08
N ARG A 301 12.98 -0.95 -11.11
CA ARG A 301 12.07 -2.07 -10.84
C ARG A 301 10.67 -1.61 -10.42
N HIS A 302 10.60 -0.60 -9.55
CA HIS A 302 9.33 -0.04 -9.08
C HIS A 302 8.53 0.60 -10.22
N CYS A 303 9.18 1.33 -11.12
CA CYS A 303 8.54 1.96 -12.27
C CYS A 303 8.36 1.02 -13.47
N GLY A 304 8.86 -0.22 -13.41
CA GLY A 304 8.84 -1.15 -14.55
C GLY A 304 9.76 -0.74 -15.71
N ILE A 305 10.79 0.05 -15.45
CA ILE A 305 11.72 0.60 -16.45
C ILE A 305 13.06 -0.13 -16.34
N THR A 306 13.57 -0.61 -17.47
CA THR A 306 14.93 -1.16 -17.54
C THR A 306 15.92 -0.01 -17.64
N ILE A 307 16.58 0.31 -16.53
CA ILE A 307 17.64 1.32 -16.48
C ILE A 307 18.98 0.58 -16.48
N SER A 308 19.79 0.80 -17.50
CA SER A 308 21.14 0.24 -17.60
C SER A 308 22.18 1.35 -17.41
N PRO A 309 23.35 1.06 -16.82
CA PRO A 309 24.44 2.03 -16.81
C PRO A 309 24.76 2.45 -18.23
N ALA A 310 24.95 3.75 -18.45
CA ALA A 310 25.53 4.27 -19.67
C ALA A 310 26.82 3.51 -19.92
N ALA A 311 26.91 2.83 -21.06
CA ALA A 311 28.12 2.09 -21.40
C ALA A 311 29.29 3.07 -21.31
N ALA A 312 30.22 2.82 -20.38
CA ALA A 312 31.53 3.40 -20.47
C ALA A 312 32.01 3.07 -21.88
N SER A 313 32.37 4.08 -22.66
CA SER A 313 32.93 3.92 -23.99
C SER A 313 34.22 3.11 -23.88
N ALA A 314 34.08 1.80 -23.82
CA ALA A 314 35.15 0.85 -23.96
C ALA A 314 35.58 0.94 -25.43
N GLY A 315 36.74 1.54 -25.65
CA GLY A 315 37.38 1.57 -26.95
C GLY A 315 37.44 0.16 -27.54
N GLY A 316 36.85 0.01 -28.72
CA GLY A 316 36.79 -1.23 -29.50
C GLY A 316 36.14 -0.92 -30.83
N GLY A 317 36.95 -0.61 -31.83
CA GLY A 317 36.54 0.14 -33.03
C GLY A 317 35.56 -0.56 -33.98
N ALA A 318 34.81 0.25 -34.72
CA ALA A 318 34.93 0.36 -36.18
C ALA A 318 33.98 1.47 -36.73
N ALA A 319 34.60 2.49 -37.33
CA ALA A 319 34.14 3.32 -38.45
C ALA A 319 32.68 3.86 -38.48
N ALA A 320 32.52 5.17 -38.19
CA ALA A 320 31.90 6.16 -39.08
C ALA A 320 32.06 7.57 -38.45
N GLY A 321 32.54 8.53 -39.25
CA GLY A 321 33.07 9.82 -38.78
C GLY A 321 32.07 10.76 -38.10
N GLY A 322 32.54 11.39 -37.03
CA GLY A 322 31.92 12.50 -36.34
C GLY A 322 32.76 12.87 -35.12
N ALA A 323 33.73 13.77 -35.30
CA ALA A 323 34.63 14.19 -34.24
C ALA A 323 33.84 14.90 -33.13
N MET A 324 33.60 14.23 -32.01
CA MET A 324 33.27 14.89 -30.75
C MET A 324 34.59 15.21 -30.04
N ILE A 325 34.88 16.50 -29.91
CA ILE A 325 36.02 17.00 -29.15
C ILE A 325 35.68 16.85 -27.67
N ASP A 326 36.53 16.14 -26.92
CA ASP A 326 36.42 15.95 -25.48
C ASP A 326 36.51 17.32 -24.78
N SER A 327 35.46 17.69 -24.05
CA SER A 327 35.36 19.02 -23.42
C SER A 327 36.44 19.25 -22.35
N LYS A 328 37.08 18.20 -21.81
CA LYS A 328 38.19 18.35 -20.86
C LYS A 328 39.52 18.63 -21.55
N GLU A 329 39.71 18.22 -22.81
CA GLU A 329 40.88 18.64 -23.60
C GLU A 329 40.75 20.10 -24.04
N LEU A 330 39.55 20.56 -24.37
CA LEU A 330 39.31 21.96 -24.79
C LEU A 330 39.48 22.95 -23.63
N GLU A 331 39.17 22.55 -22.39
CA GLU A 331 39.48 23.37 -21.20
C GLU A 331 40.98 23.43 -20.89
N ARG A 332 41.72 22.32 -21.07
CA ARG A 332 43.19 22.31 -20.86
C ARG A 332 43.93 23.23 -21.82
N LEU A 333 43.52 23.25 -23.09
CA LEU A 333 44.08 24.11 -24.13
C LEU A 333 43.73 25.60 -23.97
N ARG A 334 42.75 25.94 -23.11
CA ARG A 334 42.37 27.33 -22.83
C ARG A 334 43.12 27.94 -21.63
N THR A 335 43.85 27.10 -20.89
CA THR A 335 44.61 27.48 -19.68
C THR A 335 46.13 27.45 -19.87
N GLU A 336 46.61 27.20 -21.08
CA GLU A 336 47.98 27.52 -21.53
C GLU A 336 47.97 28.81 -22.38
#